data_AF-A0A1V6BME7-F1
#
_entry.id   AF-A0A1V6BME7-F1
#
_cell.length_a   1.000
_cell.length_b   1.000
_cell.length_c   1.000
_cell.angle_alpha   90.00
_cell.angle_beta   90.00
_cell.angle_gamma   90.00
#
_symmetry.space_group_name_H-M   'P 1'
#
loop_
_entity.id
_entity.type
_entity.pdbx_description
1 polymer ?
#
loop_
_entity_poly.entity_id
_entity_poly.type
_entity_poly.pdbx_seq_one_letter_code
_entity_poly.pdbx_strand_id
1 'polypeptide(L)'
;MRNWGLNLIVVIWVIFTGYWLLPLKKPKAFRSDSEPNTILATQQFCEPKCADIKIKRGVLVIPDSIKKLYPELNKDVALIIGESPFRKSKSALMFSYDFVLSGKVVKVGYTEQDGYVPVFNVTEWFPTQYIARFWKLTGTYEILYLINLNLGLPLLLFFFFKQGSSLNKLF
;
A
#
# COMPACT_ATOMS: atom_id res chain seq x y z
N MET A 1 -13.16 41.00 -14.52
CA MET A 1 -12.54 39.69 -14.90
C MET A 1 -12.11 38.80 -13.72
N ARG A 2 -12.54 38.97 -12.45
CA ARG A 2 -11.56 38.78 -11.35
C ARG A 2 -11.78 37.68 -10.29
N ASN A 3 -12.78 36.80 -10.41
CA ASN A 3 -12.95 35.66 -9.47
C ASN A 3 -12.96 34.28 -10.14
N TRP A 4 -13.21 34.19 -11.46
CA TRP A 4 -13.26 32.91 -12.17
C TRP A 4 -11.92 32.17 -12.18
N GLY A 5 -10.81 32.89 -12.41
CA GLY A 5 -9.47 32.29 -12.38
C GLY A 5 -9.08 31.73 -11.02
N LEU A 6 -9.40 32.44 -9.93
CA LEU A 6 -9.13 31.97 -8.57
C LEU A 6 -9.98 30.74 -8.21
N ASN A 7 -11.28 30.75 -8.55
CA ASN A 7 -12.16 29.59 -8.38
C ASN A 7 -11.60 28.37 -9.12
N LEU A 8 -11.18 28.54 -10.38
CA LEU A 8 -10.63 27.45 -11.19
C LEU A 8 -9.36 26.86 -10.58
N ILE A 9 -8.43 27.70 -10.11
CA ILE A 9 -7.19 27.23 -9.46
C ILE A 9 -7.51 26.45 -8.19
N VAL A 10 -8.43 26.93 -7.36
CA VAL A 10 -8.86 26.21 -6.13
C VAL A 10 -9.48 24.87 -6.48
N VAL A 11 -10.36 24.81 -7.50
CA VAL A 11 -10.97 23.55 -7.95
C VAL A 11 -9.93 22.56 -8.44
N ILE A 12 -8.98 23.00 -9.28
CA ILE A 12 -7.86 22.16 -9.76
C ILE A 12 -7.06 21.63 -8.57
N TRP A 13 -6.76 22.49 -7.60
CA TRP A 13 -6.02 22.11 -6.40
C TRP A 13 -6.76 21.06 -5.56
N VAL A 14 -8.06 21.25 -5.33
CA VAL A 14 -8.89 20.29 -4.58
C VAL A 14 -8.96 18.96 -5.31
N ILE A 15 -9.16 18.95 -6.63
CA ILE A 15 -9.20 17.71 -7.43
C ILE A 15 -7.86 16.99 -7.36
N PHE A 16 -6.75 17.71 -7.54
CA PHE A 16 -5.42 17.12 -7.50
C PHE A 16 -5.11 16.54 -6.13
N THR A 17 -5.32 17.31 -5.05
CA THR A 17 -5.07 16.86 -3.68
C THR A 17 -5.99 15.71 -3.29
N GLY A 18 -7.28 15.82 -3.64
CA GLY A 18 -8.29 14.80 -3.42
C GLY A 18 -7.93 13.48 -4.11
N TYR A 19 -7.39 13.51 -5.32
CA TYR A 19 -6.94 12.29 -6.03
C TYR A 19 -5.87 11.51 -5.25
N TRP A 20 -4.92 12.19 -4.61
CA TRP A 20 -3.87 11.53 -3.80
C TRP A 20 -4.40 11.00 -2.47
N LEU A 21 -5.50 11.57 -1.98
CA LEU A 21 -6.30 11.07 -0.86
C LEU A 21 -7.34 10.03 -1.27
N LEU A 22 -7.33 9.52 -2.51
CA LEU A 22 -8.14 8.36 -2.88
C LEU A 22 -7.43 7.06 -2.48
N PRO A 23 -8.19 5.95 -2.29
CA PRO A 23 -7.59 4.66 -1.99
C PRO A 23 -6.68 4.19 -3.14
N LEU A 24 -5.54 3.63 -2.76
CA LEU A 24 -4.57 3.03 -3.67
C LEU A 24 -5.17 1.86 -4.43
N LYS A 25 -5.83 0.96 -3.69
CA LYS A 25 -6.70 -0.10 -4.19
C LYS A 25 -7.90 -0.18 -3.26
N LYS A 26 -9.03 -0.66 -3.78
CA LYS A 26 -10.20 -0.97 -2.95
C LYS A 26 -9.78 -1.99 -1.89
N PRO A 27 -9.97 -1.72 -0.59
CA PRO A 27 -9.62 -2.68 0.44
C PRO A 27 -10.41 -3.97 0.26
N LYS A 28 -9.74 -5.12 0.40
CA LYS A 28 -10.38 -6.43 0.36
C LYS A 28 -10.38 -6.98 1.79
N ALA A 29 -11.56 -7.16 2.36
CA ALA A 29 -11.69 -7.92 3.60
C ALA A 29 -11.23 -9.35 3.33
N PHE A 30 -10.28 -9.84 4.13
CA PHE A 30 -9.85 -11.23 4.03
C PHE A 30 -11.01 -12.16 4.43
N ARG A 31 -11.39 -13.07 3.55
CA ARG A 31 -12.30 -14.18 3.86
C ARG A 31 -11.48 -15.45 3.74
N SER A 32 -11.33 -16.21 4.83
CA SER A 32 -10.50 -17.41 4.87
C SER A 32 -10.90 -18.48 3.86
N ASP A 33 -12.15 -18.40 3.38
CA ASP A 33 -12.82 -19.49 2.68
C ASP A 33 -12.89 -19.29 1.16
N SER A 34 -12.34 -18.20 0.61
CA SER A 34 -12.66 -17.87 -0.79
C SER A 34 -11.76 -18.49 -1.86
N GLU A 35 -10.44 -18.60 -1.70
CA GLU A 35 -9.56 -18.98 -2.84
C GLU A 35 -8.24 -19.66 -2.38
N PRO A 36 -7.83 -20.81 -2.96
CA PRO A 36 -6.51 -21.40 -2.69
C PRO A 36 -5.39 -20.45 -3.09
N ASN A 37 -4.27 -20.48 -2.36
CA ASN A 37 -3.13 -19.57 -2.51
C ASN A 37 -3.45 -18.09 -2.34
N THR A 38 -4.46 -17.79 -1.51
CA THR A 38 -4.68 -16.45 -0.98
C THR A 38 -4.33 -16.43 0.50
N ILE A 39 -3.40 -15.55 0.87
CA ILE A 39 -2.88 -15.41 2.22
C ILE A 39 -3.03 -13.98 2.72
N LEU A 40 -3.26 -13.85 4.03
CA LEU A 40 -3.11 -12.62 4.77
C LEU A 40 -1.70 -12.58 5.34
N ALA A 41 -0.90 -11.59 4.95
CA ALA A 41 0.50 -11.50 5.35
C ALA A 41 0.91 -10.07 5.75
N THR A 42 1.93 -10.01 6.60
CA THR A 42 2.60 -8.77 7.03
C THR A 42 4.09 -8.89 6.73
N GLN A 43 4.74 -7.77 6.44
CA GLN A 43 6.18 -7.75 6.23
C GLN A 43 6.96 -7.99 7.53
N GLN A 44 8.09 -8.70 7.43
CA GLN A 44 9.05 -8.84 8.53
C GLN A 44 10.23 -7.88 8.36
N PHE A 45 10.80 -7.44 9.49
CA PHE A 45 11.90 -6.50 9.53
C PHE A 45 13.15 -7.16 10.11
N CYS A 46 13.82 -7.96 9.30
CA CYS A 46 15.08 -8.60 9.66
C CYS A 46 15.88 -9.06 8.43
N GLU A 47 15.59 -8.52 7.24
CA GLU A 47 16.36 -8.80 6.02
C GLU A 47 17.84 -8.42 6.24
N PRO A 48 18.80 -9.28 5.86
CA PRO A 48 18.65 -10.48 5.01
C PRO A 48 18.47 -11.81 5.78
N LYS A 49 18.27 -11.78 7.10
CA LYS A 49 18.34 -12.99 7.96
C LYS A 49 17.03 -13.77 8.05
N CYS A 50 15.90 -13.15 7.76
CA CYS A 50 14.57 -13.74 7.86
C CYS A 50 13.79 -13.64 6.55
N ALA A 51 12.66 -14.34 6.48
CA ALA A 51 11.79 -14.29 5.31
C ALA A 51 11.04 -12.94 5.18
N ASP A 52 10.79 -12.49 3.95
CA ASP A 52 10.13 -11.21 3.64
C ASP A 52 8.80 -11.01 4.38
N ILE A 53 7.99 -12.07 4.53
CA ILE A 53 6.67 -12.00 5.18
C ILE A 53 6.44 -13.06 6.22
N LYS A 54 5.56 -12.70 7.17
CA LYS A 54 4.87 -13.60 8.08
C LYS A 54 3.42 -13.77 7.63
N ILE A 55 3.00 -15.01 7.47
CA ILE A 55 1.64 -15.40 7.10
C ILE A 55 0.81 -15.45 8.37
N LYS A 56 -0.23 -14.61 8.44
CA LYS A 56 -1.16 -14.57 9.56
C LYS A 56 -2.31 -15.55 9.39
N ARG A 57 -2.86 -15.65 8.17
CA ARG A 57 -4.01 -16.50 7.82
C ARG A 57 -3.99 -16.90 6.35
N GLY A 58 -4.73 -17.95 6.00
CA GLY A 58 -4.94 -18.40 4.63
C GLY A 58 -4.28 -19.75 4.32
N VAL A 59 -4.46 -20.21 3.10
CA VAL A 59 -4.01 -21.54 2.67
C VAL A 59 -2.97 -21.40 1.57
N LEU A 60 -1.72 -21.76 1.91
CA LEU A 60 -0.65 -21.97 0.94
C LEU A 60 -0.71 -23.40 0.42
N VAL A 61 -1.08 -23.56 -0.85
CA VAL A 61 -1.02 -24.84 -1.52
C VAL A 61 0.40 -25.06 -2.02
N ILE A 62 1.19 -25.75 -1.20
CA ILE A 62 2.55 -26.15 -1.58
C ILE A 62 2.46 -27.37 -2.51
N PRO A 63 3.07 -27.34 -3.71
CA PRO A 63 3.11 -28.48 -4.61
C PRO A 63 3.69 -29.73 -3.95
N ASP A 64 3.15 -30.91 -4.26
CA ASP A 64 3.60 -32.17 -3.65
C ASP A 64 5.05 -32.52 -3.99
N SER A 65 5.54 -32.07 -5.15
CA SER A 65 6.96 -32.16 -5.50
C SER A 65 7.86 -31.46 -4.49
N ILE A 66 7.43 -30.30 -3.96
CA ILE A 66 8.17 -29.55 -2.95
C ILE A 66 7.98 -30.19 -1.57
N LYS A 67 6.75 -30.55 -1.20
CA LYS A 67 6.47 -31.16 0.11
C LYS A 67 7.27 -32.44 0.35
N LYS A 68 7.46 -33.27 -0.69
CA LYS A 68 8.23 -34.52 -0.59
C LYS A 68 9.73 -34.28 -0.41
N LEU A 69 10.28 -33.24 -1.03
CA LEU A 69 11.71 -32.90 -0.95
C LEU A 69 12.05 -32.12 0.33
N TYR A 70 11.10 -31.34 0.85
CA TYR A 70 11.29 -30.47 2.01
C TYR A 70 10.17 -30.67 3.03
N PRO A 71 10.17 -31.78 3.80
CA PRO A 71 9.15 -32.05 4.80
C PRO A 71 9.18 -31.05 5.97
N GLU A 72 10.34 -30.48 6.26
CA GLU A 72 10.57 -29.50 7.33
C GLU A 72 10.31 -28.04 6.90
N LEU A 73 9.70 -27.83 5.72
CA LEU A 73 9.45 -26.49 5.20
C LEU A 73 8.55 -25.69 6.15
N ASN A 74 9.05 -24.56 6.66
CA ASN A 74 8.27 -23.63 7.46
C ASN A 74 7.23 -22.94 6.59
N LYS A 75 5.95 -23.06 6.95
CA LYS A 75 4.80 -22.56 6.16
C LYS A 75 4.22 -21.25 6.68
N ASP A 76 4.70 -20.78 7.83
CA ASP A 76 4.20 -19.57 8.50
C ASP A 76 4.91 -18.30 8.03
N VAL A 77 5.97 -18.46 7.25
CA VAL A 77 6.75 -17.38 6.65
C VAL A 77 7.04 -17.70 5.18
N ALA A 78 7.32 -16.68 4.37
CA ALA A 78 7.65 -16.86 2.97
C ALA A 78 8.55 -15.74 2.44
N LEU A 79 9.39 -16.08 1.47
CA LEU A 79 10.08 -15.10 0.62
C LEU A 79 9.14 -14.71 -0.53
N ILE A 80 9.17 -13.43 -0.94
CA ILE A 80 8.28 -12.90 -1.97
C ILE A 80 9.02 -12.56 -3.26
N ILE A 81 8.42 -12.97 -4.38
CA ILE A 81 8.76 -12.47 -5.71
C ILE A 81 7.49 -12.00 -6.44
N GLY A 82 7.65 -11.35 -7.59
CA GLY A 82 6.53 -10.86 -8.41
C GLY A 82 6.02 -9.47 -7.98
N GLU A 83 4.71 -9.27 -8.08
CA GLU A 83 4.03 -8.00 -7.78
C GLU A 83 3.89 -7.78 -6.27
N SER A 84 5.01 -7.63 -5.57
CA SER A 84 5.02 -7.42 -4.12
C SER A 84 4.51 -6.01 -3.74
N PRO A 85 3.58 -5.87 -2.77
CA PRO A 85 3.23 -4.57 -2.21
C PRO A 85 4.39 -3.94 -1.41
N PHE A 86 5.37 -4.74 -1.01
CA PHE A 86 6.44 -4.35 -0.09
C PHE A 86 7.68 -3.78 -0.80
N ARG A 87 8.00 -4.25 -2.02
CA ARG A 87 9.25 -3.89 -2.72
C ARG A 87 9.35 -2.44 -3.22
N LYS A 88 8.26 -1.67 -3.18
CA LYS A 88 8.20 -0.32 -3.78
C LYS A 88 7.86 0.80 -2.79
N SER A 89 7.42 0.47 -1.58
CA SER A 89 7.14 1.49 -0.56
C SER A 89 8.36 1.68 0.32
N LYS A 90 8.81 2.92 0.51
CA LYS A 90 9.79 3.28 1.56
C LYS A 90 9.09 3.76 2.84
N SER A 91 7.76 3.89 2.81
CA SER A 91 7.03 4.37 3.97
C SER A 91 6.97 3.27 5.03
N ALA A 92 7.60 3.54 6.18
CA ALA A 92 7.57 2.68 7.36
C ALA A 92 6.14 2.27 7.76
N LEU A 93 5.16 3.13 7.47
CA LEU A 93 3.74 2.90 7.73
C LEU A 93 3.12 1.83 6.82
N MET A 94 3.60 1.65 5.59
CA MET A 94 3.06 0.58 4.72
C MET A 94 3.48 -0.82 5.19
N PHE A 95 4.57 -0.91 5.95
CA PHE A 95 5.13 -2.18 6.39
C PHE A 95 4.42 -2.75 7.63
N SER A 96 3.71 -1.92 8.40
CA SER A 96 2.90 -2.36 9.54
C SER A 96 1.50 -2.85 9.14
N TYR A 97 1.16 -2.74 7.85
CA TYR A 97 -0.14 -3.12 7.34
C TYR A 97 -0.20 -4.56 6.86
N ASP A 98 -1.39 -5.14 7.03
CA ASP A 98 -1.70 -6.46 6.54
C ASP A 98 -2.23 -6.38 5.11
N PHE A 99 -1.71 -7.25 4.24
CA PHE A 99 -2.11 -7.37 2.86
C PHE A 99 -2.66 -8.76 2.57
N VAL A 100 -3.71 -8.80 1.77
CA VAL A 100 -4.18 -10.02 1.13
C VAL A 100 -3.35 -10.21 -0.13
N LEU A 101 -2.58 -11.29 -0.18
CA LEU A 101 -1.73 -11.66 -1.31
C LEU A 101 -2.31 -12.91 -1.98
N SER A 102 -2.40 -12.89 -3.30
CA SER A 102 -2.81 -14.02 -4.13
C SER A 102 -1.67 -14.39 -5.07
N GLY A 103 -1.41 -15.68 -5.25
CA GLY A 103 -0.23 -16.13 -5.98
C GLY A 103 -0.05 -17.64 -5.97
N LYS A 104 1.20 -18.09 -5.97
CA LYS A 104 1.55 -19.51 -5.85
C LYS A 104 2.96 -19.72 -5.31
N VAL A 105 3.19 -20.85 -4.64
CA VAL A 105 4.53 -21.29 -4.28
C VAL A 105 5.24 -21.82 -5.51
N VAL A 106 6.41 -21.27 -5.83
CA VAL A 106 7.16 -21.63 -7.04
C VAL A 106 8.44 -22.41 -6.77
N LYS A 107 9.06 -22.18 -5.62
CA LYS A 107 10.30 -22.86 -5.19
C LYS A 107 10.47 -22.74 -3.68
N VAL A 108 11.55 -23.32 -3.17
CA VAL A 108 11.99 -23.17 -1.78
C VAL A 108 13.20 -22.24 -1.75
N GLY A 109 13.27 -21.40 -0.72
CA GLY A 109 14.45 -20.61 -0.38
C GLY A 109 14.92 -20.98 1.02
N TYR A 110 16.02 -20.35 1.44
CA TYR A 110 16.62 -20.56 2.76
C TYR A 110 16.89 -19.20 3.41
N THR A 111 16.57 -19.09 4.70
CA THR A 111 16.93 -17.94 5.54
C THR A 111 17.64 -18.45 6.79
N GLU A 112 18.56 -17.66 7.34
CA GLU A 112 19.33 -18.06 8.54
C GLU A 112 18.43 -18.25 9.76
N GLN A 113 17.35 -17.47 9.87
CA GLN A 113 16.45 -17.47 11.02
C GLN A 113 15.31 -18.49 10.91
N ASP A 114 14.78 -18.72 9.71
CA ASP A 114 13.56 -19.53 9.51
C ASP A 114 13.84 -20.86 8.80
N GLY A 115 15.08 -21.08 8.35
CA GLY A 115 15.48 -22.29 7.61
C GLY A 115 14.87 -22.33 6.21
N TYR A 116 14.36 -23.50 5.82
CA TYR A 116 13.70 -23.66 4.52
C TYR A 116 12.31 -23.05 4.52
N VAL A 117 12.09 -22.09 3.63
CA VAL A 117 10.83 -21.33 3.51
C VAL A 117 10.33 -21.32 2.06
N PRO A 118 9.02 -21.30 1.82
CA PRO A 118 8.47 -21.20 0.48
C PRO A 118 8.81 -19.84 -0.15
N VAL A 119 9.11 -19.85 -1.44
CA VAL A 119 9.14 -18.65 -2.28
C VAL A 119 7.77 -18.51 -2.92
N PHE A 120 7.03 -17.50 -2.49
CA PHE A 120 5.69 -17.18 -2.95
C PHE A 120 5.75 -16.12 -4.05
N ASN A 121 5.31 -16.49 -5.25
CA ASN A 121 5.19 -15.55 -6.37
C ASN A 121 3.82 -14.87 -6.31
N VAL A 122 3.82 -13.59 -5.94
CA VAL A 122 2.61 -12.77 -5.81
C VAL A 122 2.18 -12.30 -7.20
N THR A 123 0.97 -12.67 -7.59
CA THR A 123 0.34 -12.20 -8.83
C THR A 123 -0.54 -10.99 -8.57
N GLU A 124 -1.20 -10.96 -7.42
CA GLU A 124 -2.06 -9.85 -7.04
C GLU A 124 -2.02 -9.62 -5.53
N TRP A 125 -2.27 -8.38 -5.12
CA TRP A 125 -2.38 -8.00 -3.72
C TRP A 125 -3.43 -6.92 -3.52
N PHE A 126 -4.02 -6.92 -2.32
CA PHE A 126 -4.98 -5.93 -1.86
C PHE A 126 -4.65 -5.52 -0.42
N PRO A 127 -4.80 -4.23 -0.08
CA PRO A 127 -4.71 -3.83 1.31
C PRO A 127 -5.96 -4.28 2.08
N THR A 128 -5.80 -4.64 3.34
CA THR A 128 -6.94 -4.97 4.22
C THR A 128 -7.72 -3.74 4.67
N GLN A 129 -7.06 -2.58 4.66
CA GLN A 129 -7.62 -1.31 5.10
C GLN A 129 -7.34 -0.20 4.11
N TYR A 130 -7.89 0.98 4.39
CA TYR A 130 -7.68 2.15 3.57
C TYR A 130 -6.21 2.58 3.59
N ILE A 131 -5.59 2.58 2.41
CA ILE A 131 -4.26 3.17 2.19
C ILE A 131 -4.42 4.20 1.07
N ALA A 132 -4.17 5.46 1.40
CA ALA A 132 -4.21 6.54 0.44
C ALA A 132 -3.10 6.39 -0.63
N ARG A 133 -3.37 6.85 -1.86
CA ARG A 133 -2.40 6.83 -2.98
C ARG A 133 -1.12 7.59 -2.66
N PHE A 134 -1.20 8.64 -1.85
CA PHE A 134 -0.03 9.44 -1.49
C PHE A 134 1.07 8.61 -0.79
N TRP A 135 0.72 7.50 -0.11
CA TRP A 135 1.71 6.63 0.53
C TRP A 135 2.64 5.90 -0.45
N LYS A 136 2.26 5.82 -1.73
CA LYS A 136 3.09 5.25 -2.79
C LYS A 136 4.00 6.30 -3.45
N LEU A 137 3.87 7.58 -3.08
CA LEU A 137 4.75 8.61 -3.61
C LEU A 137 6.18 8.36 -3.14
N THR A 138 7.12 8.46 -4.07
CA THR A 138 8.55 8.33 -3.78
C THR A 138 9.33 9.35 -4.61
N GLY A 139 10.37 9.93 -4.03
CA GLY A 139 11.28 10.83 -4.75
C GLY A 139 10.58 12.11 -5.20
N THR A 140 10.69 12.46 -6.49
CA THR A 140 10.20 13.73 -7.02
C THR A 140 8.70 13.96 -6.81
N TYR A 141 7.87 12.93 -6.93
CA TYR A 141 6.41 13.09 -6.79
C TYR A 141 5.98 13.38 -5.35
N GLU A 142 6.73 12.88 -4.36
CA GLU A 142 6.50 13.20 -2.94
C GLU A 142 6.80 14.67 -2.68
N ILE A 143 7.94 15.17 -3.20
CA ILE A 143 8.32 16.58 -3.08
C ILE A 143 7.30 17.49 -3.76
N LEU A 144 6.86 17.14 -4.98
CA LEU A 144 5.83 17.91 -5.69
C LEU A 144 4.52 17.96 -4.91
N TYR A 145 4.13 16.85 -4.27
CA TYR A 145 2.93 16.81 -3.43
C TYR A 145 3.07 17.69 -2.18
N LEU A 146 4.24 17.68 -1.53
CA LEU A 146 4.50 18.56 -0.37
C LEU A 146 4.51 20.04 -0.76
N ILE A 147 5.13 20.40 -1.87
CA ILE A 147 5.09 21.77 -2.41
C ILE A 147 3.64 22.18 -2.69
N ASN A 148 2.87 21.28 -3.32
CA ASN A 148 1.48 21.54 -3.63
C ASN A 148 0.63 21.79 -2.36
N LEU A 149 0.82 20.99 -1.31
CA LEU A 149 0.15 21.22 -0.02
C LEU A 149 0.54 22.56 0.59
N ASN A 150 1.84 22.91 0.60
CA ASN A 150 2.34 24.14 1.19
C ASN A 150 1.88 25.41 0.46
N LEU A 151 1.69 25.36 -0.86
CA LEU A 151 1.20 26.50 -1.65
C LEU A 151 -0.32 26.59 -1.66
N GLY A 152 -1.00 25.44 -1.74
CA GLY A 152 -2.45 25.42 -1.90
C GLY A 152 -3.24 25.61 -0.61
N LEU A 153 -2.73 25.17 0.55
CA LEU A 153 -3.38 25.44 1.84
C LEU A 153 -3.51 26.95 2.11
N PRO A 154 -2.44 27.78 1.98
CA PRO A 154 -2.57 29.23 2.09
C PRO A 154 -3.52 29.84 1.06
N LEU A 155 -3.50 29.33 -0.19
CA LEU A 155 -4.39 29.81 -1.24
C LEU A 155 -5.86 29.52 -0.91
N LEU A 156 -6.16 28.34 -0.38
CA LEU A 156 -7.49 27.93 0.06
C LEU A 156 -7.96 28.81 1.24
N LEU A 157 -7.09 29.05 2.22
CA LEU A 157 -7.39 29.94 3.35
C LEU A 157 -7.70 31.35 2.85
N PHE A 158 -6.85 31.92 1.98
CA PHE A 158 -7.08 33.23 1.36
C PHE A 158 -8.41 33.29 0.61
N PHE A 159 -8.75 32.24 -0.12
CA PHE A 159 -10.02 32.11 -0.83
C PHE A 159 -11.23 32.21 0.11
N PHE A 160 -11.23 31.44 1.20
CA PHE A 160 -12.30 31.47 2.20
C PHE A 160 -12.35 32.81 2.95
N PHE A 161 -11.23 33.41 3.32
CA PHE A 161 -11.20 34.74 3.93
C PHE A 161 -11.83 35.80 3.01
N LYS A 162 -11.51 35.76 1.71
CA LYS A 162 -12.08 36.69 0.73
C LYS A 162 -13.58 36.49 0.53
N GLN A 163 -14.07 35.24 0.52
CA GLN A 163 -15.51 34.96 0.45
C GLN A 163 -16.24 35.37 1.74
N GLY A 164 -15.72 35.04 2.92
CA GLY A 164 -16.31 35.41 4.21
C GLY A 164 -16.39 36.93 4.41
N SER A 165 -15.35 37.67 4.02
CA SER A 165 -15.36 39.14 4.01
C SER A 165 -16.40 39.72 3.05
N SER A 166 -16.73 39.02 1.95
CA SER A 166 -17.78 39.43 1.02
C SER A 166 -19.19 39.15 1.54
N LEU A 167 -19.39 38.08 2.30
CA LEU A 167 -20.67 37.74 2.93
C LEU A 167 -21.00 38.69 4.09
N ASN A 168 -20.00 39.10 4.88
CA ASN A 168 -20.16 40.09 5.95
C ASN A 168 -20.45 41.52 5.46
N LYS A 169 -20.36 41.79 4.14
CA LYS A 169 -20.77 43.08 3.55
C LYS A 169 -22.23 43.11 3.08
N LEU A 170 -22.92 41.97 3.13
CA LEU A 170 -24.32 41.80 2.75
C LEU A 170 -25.27 41.77 3.95
N PHE A 171 -24.73 41.82 5.16
CA PHE A 171 -25.41 42.05 6.44
C PHE A 171 -24.94 43.37 7.02
#